data_AF-D5X3N1-F1
#
_entry.id   AF-D5X3N1-F1
#
_cell.length_a   1.000
_cell.length_b   1.000
_cell.length_c   1.000
_cell.angle_alpha   90.00
_cell.angle_beta   90.00
_cell.angle_gamma   90.00
#
_symmetry.space_group_name_H-M   'P 1'
#
loop_
_entity.id
_entity.type
_entity.pdbx_description
1 polymer ?
#
loop_
_entity_poly.entity_id
_entity_poly.type
_entity_poly.pdbx_seq_one_letter_code
_entity_poly.pdbx_strand_id
1 'polypeptide(L)'
;MSATCATPSVTLTSGLIDYGKNLRPFSYLAKPAKGTRVQDPDFPGTHIVRVTDALADFKANVAMPAYPTTQGWNCNESRFVLYVTGAQSGGKQGWAMFDGKTYAFIKFLPINPPDIEQFYWSHSDPTKLVYIDNRENGGQIIMKMMEINVETGVQTVLHDFMPDVKAQGWPTTGPVRAGYPFYSGGDLELWGLGAGGIPNVSGQLGLNAFGFNAKTGKVTRYSGIPVAQARGTTPFPLKSGKGWAWPDWANHTTVVFDLNGNIVRTVQFDAIEHLDSSVNAKGEDLLVGTQYDGPSGSGNLMVANLATGVVSTVIGVSKGDGYPRTSTLISSGAWKVPGWVAMGVTGSPYGSTADNGSNNAPVANPQTYIDQEVSIANVDTGVVFRVAHHRSTGHYSNAPVNNYWAQTNVTPSPSGTRILVQSDWGNANPKSPVINPNAPVDTYVIELPAYKPN
;
A
#
# COMPACT_ATOMS: atom_id res chain seq x y z
N MET A 1 -9.97 27.61 9.21
CA MET A 1 -8.78 27.90 8.38
C MET A 1 -8.46 26.65 7.58
N SER A 2 -8.54 26.68 6.25
CA SER A 2 -8.20 25.53 5.41
C SER A 2 -6.70 25.26 5.56
N ALA A 3 -6.33 24.13 6.16
CA ALA A 3 -4.93 23.74 6.28
C ALA A 3 -4.44 23.29 4.90
N THR A 4 -3.57 24.09 4.28
CA THR A 4 -3.00 23.85 2.94
C THR A 4 -2.22 22.53 2.88
N CYS A 5 -2.19 21.85 1.73
CA CYS A 5 -1.36 20.65 1.47
C CYS A 5 0.15 20.91 1.38
N ALA A 6 0.63 22.04 1.91
CA ALA A 6 2.02 22.48 1.78
C ALA A 6 3.02 21.38 2.19
N THR A 7 4.13 21.31 1.47
CA THR A 7 5.24 20.40 1.78
C THR A 7 5.94 20.89 3.04
N PRO A 8 5.86 20.17 4.17
CA PRO A 8 6.62 20.56 5.35
C PRO A 8 8.10 20.29 5.09
N SER A 9 8.97 21.19 5.58
CA SER A 9 10.41 20.93 5.63
C SER A 9 10.67 19.86 6.69
N VAL A 10 10.71 18.60 6.27
CA VAL A 10 10.97 17.44 7.14
C VAL A 10 12.30 16.82 6.79
N THR A 11 13.19 16.73 7.77
CA THR A 11 14.36 15.85 7.70
C THR A 11 13.96 14.49 8.27
N LEU A 12 13.53 13.57 7.40
CA LEU A 12 12.96 12.28 7.81
C LEU A 12 13.91 11.46 8.68
N THR A 13 15.22 11.60 8.46
CA THR A 13 16.27 10.90 9.21
C THR A 13 16.57 11.48 10.58
N SER A 14 16.00 12.64 10.94
CA SER A 14 16.29 13.31 12.20
C SER A 14 15.89 12.44 13.39
N GLY A 15 16.89 12.04 14.18
CA GLY A 15 16.72 11.21 15.38
C GLY A 15 16.59 9.70 15.11
N LEU A 16 16.65 9.26 13.85
CA LEU A 16 16.76 7.83 13.53
C LEU A 16 18.17 7.32 13.78
N ILE A 17 18.26 6.03 14.13
CA ILE A 17 19.52 5.32 14.35
C ILE A 17 19.71 4.33 13.20
N ASP A 18 20.87 4.38 12.56
CA ASP A 18 21.28 3.37 11.58
C ASP A 18 21.85 2.15 12.32
N TYR A 19 21.07 1.07 12.35
CA TYR A 19 21.49 -0.19 12.95
C TYR A 19 22.29 -1.09 12.00
N GLY A 20 22.44 -0.68 10.74
CA GLY A 20 22.90 -1.51 9.65
C GLY A 20 22.21 -2.87 9.66
N LYS A 21 23.00 -3.92 9.49
CA LYS A 21 22.55 -5.32 9.43
C LYS A 21 22.67 -6.06 10.75
N ASN A 22 23.02 -5.37 11.83
CA ASN A 22 23.15 -6.02 13.12
C ASN A 22 21.78 -6.49 13.61
N LEU A 23 21.70 -7.73 14.09
CA LEU A 23 20.49 -8.24 14.73
C LEU A 23 20.03 -7.29 15.86
N ARG A 24 18.73 -6.99 15.88
CA ARG A 24 18.09 -6.21 16.94
C ARG A 24 17.41 -7.16 17.92
N PRO A 25 17.41 -6.90 19.23
CA PRO A 25 16.56 -7.67 20.13
C PRO A 25 15.10 -7.58 19.64
N PHE A 26 14.35 -8.66 19.81
CA PHE A 26 12.90 -8.64 19.61
C PHE A 26 12.26 -8.80 20.98
N SER A 27 12.17 -7.68 21.68
CA SER A 27 11.74 -7.62 23.07
C SER A 27 10.22 -7.72 23.18
N TYR A 28 9.78 -8.31 24.30
CA TYR A 28 8.36 -8.36 24.63
C TYR A 28 7.77 -6.95 24.75
N LEU A 29 6.62 -6.73 24.10
CA LEU A 29 5.82 -5.52 24.27
C LEU A 29 4.35 -5.89 24.31
N ALA A 30 3.70 -5.77 25.48
CA ALA A 30 2.26 -6.04 25.59
C ALA A 30 1.44 -5.22 24.57
N LYS A 31 0.30 -5.76 24.12
CA LYS A 31 -0.59 -5.07 23.18
C LYS A 31 -0.94 -3.68 23.74
N PRO A 32 -0.57 -2.58 23.07
CA PRO A 32 -0.82 -1.25 23.59
C PRO A 32 -2.32 -1.02 23.82
N ALA A 33 -2.67 -0.37 24.93
CA ALA A 33 -4.03 0.12 25.11
C ALA A 33 -4.35 1.14 23.99
N LYS A 34 -5.60 1.14 23.51
CA LYS A 34 -6.01 2.05 22.42
C LYS A 34 -5.76 3.51 22.82
N GLY A 35 -5.17 4.28 21.90
CA GLY A 35 -4.81 5.69 22.11
C GLY A 35 -3.60 5.92 23.00
N THR A 36 -2.99 4.87 23.57
CA THR A 36 -1.78 5.01 24.38
C THR A 36 -0.55 5.01 23.48
N ARG A 37 0.30 6.02 23.68
CA ARG A 37 1.58 6.16 23.01
C ARG A 37 2.67 5.42 23.78
N VAL A 38 3.19 4.35 23.20
CA VAL A 38 4.29 3.55 23.78
C VAL A 38 5.53 3.65 22.91
N GLN A 39 6.72 3.54 23.51
CA GLN A 39 7.96 3.43 22.75
C GLN A 39 8.20 1.96 22.35
N ASP A 40 8.69 1.73 21.14
CA ASP A 40 9.20 0.39 20.79
C ASP A 40 10.52 0.16 21.57
N PRO A 41 10.62 -0.88 22.42
CA PRO A 41 11.79 -1.10 23.28
C PRO A 41 13.09 -1.29 22.49
N ASP A 42 13.01 -1.75 21.24
CA ASP A 42 14.18 -2.09 20.44
C ASP A 42 14.54 -1.00 19.41
N PHE A 43 13.67 0.01 19.27
CA PHE A 43 13.84 1.16 18.38
C PHE A 43 13.60 2.48 19.14
N PRO A 44 14.53 2.87 20.03
CA PRO A 44 14.40 4.11 20.80
C PRO A 44 14.17 5.33 19.90
N GLY A 45 13.26 6.20 20.36
CA GLY A 45 12.77 7.36 19.62
C GLY A 45 11.52 7.10 18.78
N THR A 46 11.31 5.87 18.31
CA THR A 46 10.06 5.49 17.63
C THR A 46 8.96 5.19 18.63
N HIS A 47 7.75 5.64 18.34
CA HIS A 47 6.57 5.36 19.16
C HIS A 47 5.50 4.64 18.36
N ILE A 48 4.71 3.81 19.03
CA ILE A 48 3.60 3.06 18.46
C ILE A 48 2.34 3.46 19.21
N VAL A 49 1.28 3.78 18.46
CA VAL A 49 -0.05 4.09 19.01
C VAL A 49 -1.05 3.14 18.39
N ARG A 50 -1.77 2.34 19.20
CA ARG A 50 -2.90 1.54 18.71
C ARG A 50 -4.09 2.46 18.48
N VAL A 51 -4.52 2.62 17.23
CA VAL A 51 -5.56 3.61 16.88
C VAL A 51 -6.97 3.01 16.81
N THR A 52 -7.09 1.70 16.64
CA THR A 52 -8.37 0.99 16.67
C THR A 52 -8.42 -0.07 17.75
N ASP A 53 -9.63 -0.29 18.27
CA ASP A 53 -10.05 -1.58 18.81
C ASP A 53 -11.22 -2.06 17.94
N ALA A 54 -10.93 -2.82 16.88
CA ALA A 54 -11.93 -3.14 15.85
C ALA A 54 -13.19 -3.79 16.43
N LEU A 55 -13.02 -4.66 17.43
CA LEU A 55 -14.13 -5.31 18.12
C LEU A 55 -14.94 -4.32 18.94
N ALA A 56 -14.29 -3.51 19.78
CA ALA A 56 -15.01 -2.57 20.64
C ALA A 56 -15.63 -1.39 19.86
N ASP A 57 -14.93 -0.90 18.84
CA ASP A 57 -15.28 0.32 18.11
C ASP A 57 -16.37 0.07 17.07
N PHE A 58 -16.33 -1.09 16.40
CA PHE A 58 -17.16 -1.36 15.24
C PHE A 58 -17.89 -2.69 15.29
N LYS A 59 -17.67 -3.49 16.34
CA LYS A 59 -18.07 -4.91 16.40
C LYS A 59 -17.59 -5.66 15.16
N ALA A 60 -16.34 -5.44 14.79
CA ALA A 60 -15.72 -6.00 13.59
C ALA A 60 -14.39 -6.66 13.95
N ASN A 61 -13.95 -7.64 13.16
CA ASN A 61 -12.71 -8.35 13.44
C ASN A 61 -11.47 -7.66 12.86
N VAL A 62 -11.64 -6.75 11.91
CA VAL A 62 -10.54 -6.12 11.17
C VAL A 62 -10.78 -4.62 11.03
N ALA A 63 -9.77 -3.83 11.36
CA ALA A 63 -9.60 -2.46 10.91
C ALA A 63 -8.16 -2.27 10.41
N MET A 64 -8.00 -1.93 9.14
CA MET A 64 -6.70 -1.92 8.47
C MET A 64 -6.53 -0.68 7.58
N PRO A 65 -5.28 -0.25 7.30
CA PRO A 65 -5.05 0.76 6.27
C PRO A 65 -5.38 0.22 4.88
N ALA A 66 -5.45 1.13 3.91
CA ALA A 66 -5.48 0.76 2.50
C ALA A 66 -4.24 -0.06 2.11
N TYR A 67 -4.27 -0.65 0.92
CA TYR A 67 -3.16 -1.41 0.39
C TYR A 67 -1.96 -0.46 0.21
N PRO A 68 -0.72 -0.92 0.45
CA PRO A 68 0.47 -0.04 0.46
C PRO A 68 0.70 0.75 -0.83
N THR A 69 0.17 0.27 -1.95
CA THR A 69 0.22 0.92 -3.26
C THR A 69 -0.78 2.07 -3.43
N THR A 70 -1.55 2.39 -2.40
CA THR A 70 -2.45 3.54 -2.36
C THR A 70 -2.18 4.39 -1.11
N GLN A 71 -3.01 5.40 -0.84
CA GLN A 71 -2.82 6.37 0.25
C GLN A 71 -3.89 6.17 1.32
N GLY A 72 -3.44 5.95 2.55
CA GLY A 72 -4.32 6.04 3.72
C GLY A 72 -4.59 7.48 4.14
N TRP A 73 -3.63 8.38 3.96
CA TRP A 73 -3.62 9.75 4.48
C TRP A 73 -3.97 10.79 3.43
N ASN A 74 -4.65 11.86 3.83
CA ASN A 74 -4.85 13.03 2.97
C ASN A 74 -3.57 13.90 2.90
N CYS A 75 -3.52 14.83 1.94
CA CYS A 75 -2.31 15.59 1.61
C CYS A 75 -1.67 16.40 2.76
N ASN A 76 -2.45 16.85 3.75
CA ASN A 76 -1.98 17.66 4.88
C ASN A 76 -1.96 16.84 6.18
N GLU A 77 -2.20 15.53 6.05
CA GLU A 77 -2.18 14.54 7.13
C GLU A 77 -3.15 14.86 8.28
N SER A 78 -4.22 15.61 7.98
CA SER A 78 -5.30 15.89 8.93
C SER A 78 -6.33 14.76 9.00
N ARG A 79 -6.34 13.85 8.02
CA ARG A 79 -7.23 12.69 7.95
C ARG A 79 -6.50 11.47 7.45
N PHE A 80 -6.97 10.31 7.88
CA PHE A 80 -6.72 9.06 7.18
C PHE A 80 -7.97 8.18 7.16
N VAL A 81 -7.99 7.22 6.23
CA VAL A 81 -9.08 6.25 6.07
C VAL A 81 -8.54 4.85 6.29
N LEU A 82 -9.28 4.08 7.08
CA LEU A 82 -9.12 2.64 7.28
C LEU A 82 -10.30 1.90 6.67
N TYR A 83 -10.08 0.66 6.25
CA TYR A 83 -11.15 -0.25 5.90
C TYR A 83 -11.48 -1.14 7.11
N VAL A 84 -12.75 -1.17 7.49
CA VAL A 84 -13.28 -2.00 8.57
C VAL A 84 -14.11 -3.13 7.97
N THR A 85 -13.86 -4.38 8.38
CA THR A 85 -14.57 -5.56 7.84
C THR A 85 -14.65 -6.72 8.84
N GLY A 86 -15.43 -7.75 8.48
CA GLY A 86 -15.79 -8.83 9.38
C GLY A 86 -16.72 -8.34 10.48
N ALA A 87 -17.66 -7.45 10.13
CA ALA A 87 -18.66 -6.94 11.05
C ALA A 87 -19.57 -8.08 11.54
N GLN A 88 -19.70 -8.18 12.85
CA GLN A 88 -20.61 -9.09 13.52
C GLN A 88 -22.03 -8.51 13.55
N SER A 89 -23.00 -9.27 14.06
CA SER A 89 -24.38 -8.79 14.19
C SER A 89 -24.45 -7.47 14.97
N GLY A 90 -25.05 -6.45 14.35
CA GLY A 90 -25.13 -5.10 14.89
C GLY A 90 -23.83 -4.28 14.81
N GLY A 91 -22.82 -4.76 14.09
CA GLY A 91 -21.59 -4.02 13.76
C GLY A 91 -21.67 -3.23 12.46
N LYS A 92 -20.57 -2.54 12.13
CA LYS A 92 -20.46 -1.74 10.90
C LYS A 92 -19.14 -2.00 10.17
N GLN A 93 -19.23 -2.05 8.84
CA GLN A 93 -18.09 -2.22 7.94
C GLN A 93 -18.08 -1.11 6.87
N GLY A 94 -16.92 -0.92 6.24
CA GLY A 94 -16.70 0.09 5.21
C GLY A 94 -15.51 0.99 5.54
N TRP A 95 -15.46 2.16 4.88
CA TRP A 95 -14.34 3.10 4.96
C TRP A 95 -14.51 4.06 6.14
N ALA A 96 -13.77 3.80 7.22
CA ALA A 96 -13.78 4.60 8.44
C ALA A 96 -12.71 5.70 8.38
N MET A 97 -13.13 6.97 8.50
CA MET A 97 -12.24 8.13 8.52
C MET A 97 -11.89 8.51 9.96
N PHE A 98 -10.62 8.85 10.17
CA PHE A 98 -10.05 9.21 11.47
C PHE A 98 -9.37 10.58 11.40
N ASP A 99 -9.28 11.23 12.56
CA ASP A 99 -8.50 12.45 12.71
C ASP A 99 -7.01 12.11 12.67
N GLY A 100 -6.28 12.77 11.79
CA GLY A 100 -4.88 12.48 11.55
C GLY A 100 -3.96 12.87 12.71
N LYS A 101 -4.40 13.63 13.71
CA LYS A 101 -3.53 14.07 14.83
C LYS A 101 -3.86 13.36 16.14
N THR A 102 -5.15 13.27 16.45
CA THR A 102 -5.66 12.64 17.67
C THR A 102 -5.94 11.15 17.48
N TYR A 103 -5.97 10.68 16.24
CA TYR A 103 -6.34 9.31 15.86
C TYR A 103 -7.77 8.90 16.26
N ALA A 104 -8.63 9.88 16.58
CA ALA A 104 -10.02 9.62 16.91
C ALA A 104 -10.82 9.26 15.65
N PHE A 105 -11.73 8.28 15.78
CA PHE A 105 -12.71 7.98 14.74
C PHE A 105 -13.64 9.18 14.52
N ILE A 106 -13.92 9.51 13.26
CA ILE A 106 -14.81 10.61 12.87
C ILE A 106 -16.14 10.07 12.34
N LYS A 107 -16.10 9.34 11.22
CA LYS A 107 -17.29 8.80 10.55
C LYS A 107 -16.92 7.74 9.52
N PHE A 108 -17.91 6.96 9.09
CA PHE A 108 -17.79 6.17 7.87
C PHE A 108 -18.09 7.04 6.65
N LEU A 109 -17.26 6.94 5.61
CA LEU A 109 -17.48 7.61 4.34
C LEU A 109 -18.53 6.83 3.50
N PRO A 110 -19.50 7.51 2.88
CA PRO A 110 -20.53 6.88 2.05
C PRO A 110 -20.02 6.57 0.63
N ILE A 111 -18.86 5.91 0.53
CA ILE A 111 -18.24 5.52 -0.75
C ILE A 111 -18.43 4.03 -1.01
N ASN A 112 -18.30 3.61 -2.26
CA ASN A 112 -18.32 2.20 -2.65
C ASN A 112 -17.40 1.97 -3.86
N PRO A 113 -16.07 2.07 -3.67
CA PRO A 113 -15.09 1.73 -4.70
C PRO A 113 -15.20 0.27 -5.16
N PRO A 114 -14.60 -0.11 -6.31
CA PRO A 114 -14.72 -1.45 -6.86
C PRO A 114 -13.90 -2.51 -6.12
N ASP A 115 -12.93 -2.07 -5.31
CA ASP A 115 -12.21 -2.86 -4.31
C ASP A 115 -11.86 -1.98 -3.09
N ILE A 116 -11.47 -2.58 -1.98
CA ILE A 116 -11.39 -1.94 -0.67
C ILE A 116 -10.36 -0.79 -0.61
N GLU A 117 -9.37 -0.78 -1.50
CA GLU A 117 -8.26 0.19 -1.52
C GLU A 117 -8.33 1.16 -2.70
N GLN A 118 -9.33 1.03 -3.58
CA GLN A 118 -9.49 1.84 -4.79
C GLN A 118 -10.16 3.19 -4.53
N PHE A 119 -9.63 3.90 -3.53
CA PHE A 119 -9.92 5.30 -3.25
C PHE A 119 -8.62 6.12 -3.24
N TYR A 120 -8.72 7.37 -3.65
CA TYR A 120 -7.54 8.16 -3.97
C TYR A 120 -7.70 9.60 -3.47
N TRP A 121 -6.87 10.00 -2.52
CA TRP A 121 -6.79 11.38 -2.05
C TRP A 121 -6.19 12.31 -3.09
N SER A 122 -6.62 13.57 -3.11
CA SER A 122 -5.85 14.59 -3.81
C SER A 122 -4.56 14.90 -3.06
N HIS A 123 -3.48 15.21 -3.80
CA HIS A 123 -2.22 15.74 -3.26
C HIS A 123 -2.30 17.24 -2.99
N SER A 124 -3.33 17.92 -3.50
CA SER A 124 -3.48 19.38 -3.47
C SER A 124 -4.74 19.89 -2.77
N ASP A 125 -5.75 19.03 -2.53
CA ASP A 125 -6.93 19.34 -1.72
C ASP A 125 -7.16 18.29 -0.60
N PRO A 126 -7.07 18.66 0.70
CA PRO A 126 -7.20 17.71 1.81
C PRO A 126 -8.61 17.19 2.01
N THR A 127 -9.62 17.83 1.39
CA THR A 127 -11.02 17.44 1.49
C THR A 127 -11.45 16.52 0.35
N LYS A 128 -10.64 16.40 -0.70
CA LYS A 128 -10.98 15.69 -1.93
C LYS A 128 -10.49 14.25 -1.90
N LEU A 129 -11.43 13.33 -2.08
CA LEU A 129 -11.17 11.91 -2.32
C LEU A 129 -11.96 11.46 -3.57
N VAL A 130 -11.30 10.71 -4.45
CA VAL A 130 -11.88 10.20 -5.70
C VAL A 130 -11.95 8.68 -5.66
N TYR A 131 -13.02 8.12 -6.22
CA TYR A 131 -13.20 6.68 -6.38
C TYR A 131 -14.10 6.41 -7.59
N ILE A 132 -14.12 5.17 -8.08
CA ILE A 132 -15.11 4.74 -9.09
C ILE A 132 -16.24 4.03 -8.35
N ASP A 133 -17.44 4.57 -8.43
CA ASP A 133 -18.57 3.97 -7.73
C ASP A 133 -18.95 2.64 -8.38
N ASN A 134 -19.05 1.58 -7.58
CA ASN A 134 -19.35 0.23 -8.00
C ASN A 134 -20.70 -0.26 -7.44
N ARG A 135 -21.57 0.65 -6.98
CA ARG A 135 -22.92 0.28 -6.53
C ARG A 135 -23.73 -0.26 -7.70
N GLU A 136 -24.63 -1.19 -7.40
CA GLU A 136 -25.63 -1.66 -8.34
C GLU A 136 -26.95 -0.90 -8.13
N ASN A 137 -27.58 -0.49 -9.22
CA ASN A 137 -28.92 0.10 -9.20
C ASN A 137 -29.79 -0.59 -10.26
N GLY A 138 -30.82 -1.31 -9.84
CA GLY A 138 -31.75 -1.98 -10.75
C GLY A 138 -31.09 -2.99 -11.70
N GLY A 139 -30.07 -3.73 -11.25
CA GLY A 139 -29.33 -4.69 -12.08
C GLY A 139 -28.23 -4.06 -12.95
N GLN A 140 -28.00 -2.75 -12.85
CA GLN A 140 -26.93 -2.05 -13.56
C GLN A 140 -25.82 -1.62 -12.61
N ILE A 141 -24.58 -1.99 -12.94
CA ILE A 141 -23.39 -1.51 -12.24
C ILE A 141 -23.17 -0.04 -12.58
N ILE A 142 -23.03 0.80 -11.56
CA ILE A 142 -22.58 2.18 -11.73
C ILE A 142 -21.10 2.13 -12.13
N MET A 143 -20.71 2.97 -13.09
CA MET A 143 -19.33 3.11 -13.57
C MET A 143 -18.98 4.58 -13.63
N LYS A 144 -19.19 5.29 -12.51
CA LYS A 144 -18.98 6.74 -12.43
C LYS A 144 -17.77 7.02 -11.56
N MET A 145 -16.83 7.80 -12.09
CA MET A 145 -15.80 8.41 -11.27
C MET A 145 -16.46 9.49 -10.42
N MET A 146 -16.37 9.35 -9.12
CA MET A 146 -16.96 10.22 -8.12
C MET A 146 -15.87 10.94 -7.36
N GLU A 147 -16.10 12.23 -7.10
CA GLU A 147 -15.43 12.98 -6.05
C GLU A 147 -16.33 12.99 -4.82
N ILE A 148 -15.75 12.86 -3.63
CA ILE A 148 -16.40 13.18 -2.37
C ILE A 148 -15.59 14.24 -1.63
N ASN A 149 -16.27 15.28 -1.15
CA ASN A 149 -15.73 16.13 -0.11
C ASN A 149 -15.86 15.40 1.23
N VAL A 150 -14.76 14.91 1.80
CA VAL A 150 -14.79 14.00 2.95
C VAL A 150 -15.32 14.65 4.23
N GLU A 151 -15.24 15.98 4.35
CA GLU A 151 -15.74 16.71 5.53
C GLU A 151 -17.27 16.86 5.47
N THR A 152 -17.81 17.28 4.33
CA THR A 152 -19.25 17.56 4.15
C THR A 152 -20.06 16.34 3.69
N GLY A 153 -19.42 15.36 3.04
CA GLY A 153 -20.08 14.22 2.41
C GLY A 153 -20.70 14.51 1.04
N VAL A 154 -20.58 15.73 0.52
CA VAL A 154 -21.07 16.09 -0.84
C VAL A 154 -20.31 15.26 -1.87
N GLN A 155 -21.06 14.66 -2.80
CA GLN A 155 -20.52 13.84 -3.89
C GLN A 155 -20.80 14.48 -5.25
N THR A 156 -19.81 14.48 -6.13
CA THR A 156 -19.87 15.03 -7.49
C THR A 156 -19.44 13.96 -8.49
N VAL A 157 -20.17 13.83 -9.60
CA VAL A 157 -19.74 12.98 -10.71
C VAL A 157 -18.65 13.72 -11.49
N LEU A 158 -17.44 13.15 -11.53
CA LEU A 158 -16.35 13.67 -12.37
C LEU A 158 -16.43 13.13 -13.80
N HIS A 159 -16.80 11.86 -13.95
CA HIS A 159 -16.90 11.21 -15.26
C HIS A 159 -17.87 10.03 -15.21
N ASP A 160 -18.62 9.81 -16.29
CA ASP A 160 -19.44 8.60 -16.50
C ASP A 160 -18.81 7.77 -17.61
N PHE A 161 -18.34 6.56 -17.28
CA PHE A 161 -17.65 5.69 -18.25
C PHE A 161 -18.61 4.93 -19.16
N MET A 162 -19.92 4.92 -18.89
CA MET A 162 -20.89 4.15 -19.68
C MET A 162 -20.87 4.52 -21.19
N PRO A 163 -20.83 5.80 -21.59
CA PRO A 163 -20.71 6.17 -23.01
C PRO A 163 -19.41 5.67 -23.65
N ASP A 164 -18.27 5.73 -22.93
CA ASP A 164 -16.98 5.25 -23.44
C ASP A 164 -17.02 3.74 -23.67
N VAL A 165 -17.50 2.98 -22.67
CA VAL A 165 -17.64 1.52 -22.74
C VAL A 165 -18.50 1.11 -23.94
N LYS A 166 -19.62 1.80 -24.17
CA LYS A 166 -20.49 1.58 -25.34
C LYS A 166 -19.79 1.91 -26.65
N ALA A 167 -19.09 3.05 -26.72
CA ALA A 167 -18.37 3.48 -27.92
C ALA A 167 -17.26 2.49 -28.32
N GLN A 168 -16.64 1.82 -27.33
CA GLN A 168 -15.66 0.76 -27.57
C GLN A 168 -16.29 -0.61 -27.92
N GLY A 169 -17.61 -0.75 -27.87
CA GLY A 169 -18.31 -2.02 -28.07
C GLY A 169 -18.07 -3.03 -26.94
N TRP A 170 -17.78 -2.55 -25.73
CA TRP A 170 -17.49 -3.39 -24.58
C TRP A 170 -18.74 -3.72 -23.75
N PRO A 171 -18.71 -4.78 -22.93
CA PRO A 171 -19.84 -5.11 -22.06
C PRO A 171 -20.15 -3.99 -21.05
N THR A 172 -21.43 -3.67 -20.91
CA THR A 172 -21.94 -2.63 -20.00
C THR A 172 -22.46 -3.19 -18.68
N THR A 173 -22.36 -4.51 -18.48
CA THR A 173 -22.83 -5.24 -17.30
C THR A 173 -21.75 -5.40 -16.25
N GLY A 174 -20.50 -5.10 -16.61
CA GLY A 174 -19.37 -5.15 -15.71
C GLY A 174 -18.96 -3.78 -15.18
N PRO A 175 -18.12 -3.75 -14.14
CA PRO A 175 -17.60 -2.52 -13.54
C PRO A 175 -16.44 -1.91 -14.34
N VAL A 176 -16.19 -0.61 -14.18
CA VAL A 176 -14.89 -0.01 -14.47
C VAL A 176 -14.07 0.03 -13.18
N ARG A 177 -12.83 -0.44 -13.21
CA ARG A 177 -11.96 -0.53 -12.03
C ARG A 177 -10.48 -0.57 -12.40
N ALA A 178 -9.61 -0.28 -11.44
CA ALA A 178 -8.21 -0.67 -11.55
C ALA A 178 -8.08 -2.19 -11.38
N GLY A 179 -7.05 -2.77 -11.98
CA GLY A 179 -6.69 -4.17 -11.78
C GLY A 179 -6.15 -4.40 -10.39
N TYR A 180 -4.82 -4.29 -10.27
CA TYR A 180 -4.14 -4.06 -8.99
C TYR A 180 -4.24 -2.57 -8.63
N PRO A 181 -4.58 -2.21 -7.37
CA PRO A 181 -4.73 -0.82 -7.00
C PRO A 181 -3.34 -0.16 -6.98
N PHE A 182 -3.15 0.94 -7.71
CA PHE A 182 -1.95 1.78 -7.64
C PHE A 182 -2.41 3.23 -7.56
N TYR A 183 -1.60 4.11 -6.95
CA TYR A 183 -1.81 5.56 -7.07
C TYR A 183 -2.15 5.97 -8.50
N SER A 184 -3.10 6.88 -8.65
CA SER A 184 -3.27 7.63 -9.89
C SER A 184 -1.98 8.41 -10.22
N GLY A 185 -1.68 8.56 -11.50
CA GLY A 185 -0.58 9.42 -11.96
C GLY A 185 -0.96 10.90 -11.96
N GLY A 186 0.00 11.77 -11.65
CA GLY A 186 -0.17 13.22 -11.82
C GLY A 186 -1.27 13.85 -10.96
N ASP A 187 -1.42 13.43 -9.70
CA ASP A 187 -2.48 13.87 -8.77
C ASP A 187 -3.90 13.71 -9.35
N LEU A 188 -4.36 12.45 -9.40
CA LEU A 188 -5.70 12.07 -9.88
C LEU A 188 -5.95 12.35 -11.38
N GLU A 189 -4.92 12.69 -12.17
CA GLU A 189 -5.06 12.95 -13.59
C GLU A 189 -5.08 11.66 -14.42
N LEU A 190 -4.12 10.77 -14.21
CA LEU A 190 -3.90 9.60 -15.07
C LEU A 190 -4.27 8.30 -14.36
N TRP A 191 -5.00 7.44 -15.06
CA TRP A 191 -5.57 6.21 -14.52
C TRP A 191 -5.29 5.04 -15.44
N GLY A 192 -4.96 3.88 -14.86
CA GLY A 192 -4.91 2.59 -15.53
C GLY A 192 -6.12 1.77 -15.09
N LEU A 193 -7.04 1.52 -16.02
CA LEU A 193 -8.37 0.98 -15.73
C LEU A 193 -8.70 -0.18 -16.65
N GLY A 194 -9.75 -0.91 -16.31
CA GLY A 194 -10.35 -1.87 -17.19
C GLY A 194 -11.86 -1.97 -17.01
N ALA A 195 -12.55 -2.24 -18.11
CA ALA A 195 -14.00 -2.49 -18.15
C ALA A 195 -14.25 -4.00 -18.05
N GLY A 196 -15.03 -4.41 -17.05
CA GLY A 196 -15.36 -5.80 -16.79
C GLY A 196 -16.53 -6.33 -17.62
N GLY A 197 -17.14 -7.42 -17.16
CA GLY A 197 -18.27 -8.06 -17.85
C GLY A 197 -17.84 -8.93 -19.04
N ILE A 198 -16.55 -9.27 -19.11
CA ILE A 198 -15.98 -10.22 -20.05
C ILE A 198 -15.67 -11.56 -19.35
N PRO A 199 -15.46 -12.66 -20.11
CA PRO A 199 -15.03 -13.93 -19.55
C PRO A 199 -13.69 -13.84 -18.81
N ASN A 200 -13.40 -14.86 -18.00
CA ASN A 200 -12.10 -14.99 -17.35
C ASN A 200 -10.94 -14.99 -18.36
N VAL A 201 -9.85 -14.31 -18.00
CA VAL A 201 -8.60 -14.29 -18.76
C VAL A 201 -7.52 -14.88 -17.84
N SER A 202 -6.84 -15.93 -18.29
CA SER A 202 -5.78 -16.61 -17.53
C SER A 202 -6.19 -17.01 -16.10
N GLY A 203 -7.42 -17.49 -15.93
CA GLY A 203 -7.94 -17.94 -14.63
C GLY A 203 -8.33 -16.83 -13.65
N GLN A 204 -8.25 -15.56 -14.05
CA GLN A 204 -8.69 -14.40 -13.26
C GLN A 204 -9.85 -13.68 -13.93
N LEU A 205 -10.52 -12.82 -13.16
CA LEU A 205 -11.51 -11.88 -13.70
C LEU A 205 -10.88 -11.11 -14.88
N GLY A 206 -11.55 -11.14 -16.03
CA GLY A 206 -11.09 -10.43 -17.22
C GLY A 206 -11.49 -8.96 -17.19
N LEU A 207 -10.59 -8.09 -17.64
CA LEU A 207 -10.84 -6.67 -17.87
C LEU A 207 -10.39 -6.26 -19.28
N ASN A 208 -11.23 -5.52 -20.02
CA ASN A 208 -10.79 -4.80 -21.21
C ASN A 208 -10.03 -3.56 -20.77
N ALA A 209 -8.71 -3.58 -20.87
CA ALA A 209 -7.81 -2.58 -20.32
C ALA A 209 -7.75 -1.29 -21.17
N PHE A 210 -7.63 -0.15 -20.49
CA PHE A 210 -7.40 1.16 -21.07
C PHE A 210 -6.74 2.14 -20.11
N GLY A 211 -6.10 3.15 -20.67
CA GLY A 211 -5.64 4.34 -19.96
C GLY A 211 -6.72 5.40 -19.99
N PHE A 212 -6.85 6.19 -18.92
CA PHE A 212 -7.80 7.30 -18.84
C PHE A 212 -7.14 8.55 -18.27
N ASN A 213 -7.34 9.69 -18.93
CA ASN A 213 -6.93 10.99 -18.44
C ASN A 213 -8.16 11.76 -17.96
N ALA A 214 -8.32 11.91 -16.65
CA ALA A 214 -9.49 12.52 -16.01
C ALA A 214 -9.62 14.03 -16.27
N LYS A 215 -8.54 14.69 -16.67
CA LYS A 215 -8.55 16.12 -17.03
C LYS A 215 -9.14 16.36 -18.42
N THR A 216 -8.92 15.43 -19.35
CA THR A 216 -9.32 15.56 -20.76
C THR A 216 -10.49 14.65 -21.14
N GLY A 217 -10.81 13.65 -20.31
CA GLY A 217 -11.76 12.59 -20.64
C GLY A 217 -11.23 11.58 -21.66
N LYS A 218 -9.94 11.64 -22.03
CA LYS A 218 -9.37 10.78 -23.09
C LYS A 218 -9.19 9.34 -22.62
N VAL A 219 -9.78 8.40 -23.35
CA VAL A 219 -9.50 6.96 -23.28
C VAL A 219 -8.35 6.61 -24.23
N THR A 220 -7.37 5.85 -23.75
CA THR A 220 -6.17 5.46 -24.50
C THR A 220 -6.04 3.94 -24.52
N ARG A 221 -5.71 3.37 -25.68
CA ARG A 221 -5.42 1.94 -25.84
C ARG A 221 -3.93 1.70 -25.71
N TYR A 222 -3.55 0.54 -25.20
CA TYR A 222 -2.16 0.12 -25.10
C TYR A 222 -1.77 -0.68 -26.35
N SER A 223 -0.76 -0.22 -27.07
CA SER A 223 -0.24 -0.87 -28.25
C SER A 223 0.58 -2.09 -27.88
N GLY A 224 0.47 -3.18 -28.65
CA GLY A 224 1.30 -4.37 -28.45
C GLY A 224 0.89 -5.31 -27.32
N ILE A 225 -0.22 -5.04 -26.63
CA ILE A 225 -0.83 -5.99 -25.67
C ILE A 225 -2.29 -6.30 -26.04
N PRO A 226 -2.80 -7.51 -25.74
CA PRO A 226 -4.23 -7.80 -25.88
C PRO A 226 -5.09 -6.83 -25.06
N VAL A 227 -6.25 -6.45 -25.61
CA VAL A 227 -7.21 -5.60 -24.92
C VAL A 227 -7.72 -6.26 -23.64
N ALA A 228 -8.12 -7.53 -23.72
CA ALA A 228 -8.59 -8.29 -22.59
C ALA A 228 -7.38 -8.83 -21.80
N GLN A 229 -7.29 -8.45 -20.54
CA GLN A 229 -6.22 -8.82 -19.61
C GLN A 229 -6.80 -9.51 -18.38
N ALA A 230 -6.00 -10.34 -17.72
CA ALA A 230 -6.28 -10.77 -16.36
C ALA A 230 -6.32 -9.53 -15.46
N ARG A 231 -7.19 -9.52 -14.44
CA ARG A 231 -7.32 -8.38 -13.53
C ARG A 231 -5.96 -7.94 -12.97
N GLY A 232 -5.14 -8.88 -12.50
CA GLY A 232 -3.82 -8.56 -11.94
C GLY A 232 -2.81 -8.01 -12.96
N THR A 233 -3.05 -8.17 -14.27
CA THR A 233 -2.23 -7.61 -15.35
C THR A 233 -2.82 -6.36 -16.00
N THR A 234 -3.74 -5.66 -15.34
CA THR A 234 -4.21 -4.38 -15.90
C THR A 234 -3.07 -3.36 -15.81
N PRO A 235 -2.72 -2.66 -16.90
CA PRO A 235 -1.72 -1.60 -16.85
C PRO A 235 -2.10 -0.53 -15.82
N PHE A 236 -1.12 -0.06 -15.05
CA PHE A 236 -1.27 0.94 -14.01
C PHE A 236 -0.52 2.22 -14.39
N PRO A 237 -0.96 3.40 -13.91
CA PRO A 237 -0.36 4.66 -14.33
C PRO A 237 1.03 4.85 -13.70
N LEU A 238 1.91 5.52 -14.44
CA LEU A 238 3.15 6.06 -13.89
C LEU A 238 2.79 7.19 -12.92
N LYS A 239 3.43 7.22 -11.75
CA LYS A 239 3.09 8.15 -10.66
C LYS A 239 3.31 9.61 -11.06
N SER A 240 4.27 9.88 -11.95
CA SER A 240 4.49 11.20 -12.55
C SER A 240 3.36 11.68 -13.48
N GLY A 241 2.45 10.80 -13.91
CA GLY A 241 1.41 11.10 -14.88
C GLY A 241 1.90 11.12 -16.33
N LYS A 242 3.06 10.53 -16.65
CA LYS A 242 3.66 10.55 -18.00
C LYS A 242 3.41 9.29 -18.84
N GLY A 243 2.57 8.38 -18.39
CA GLY A 243 2.29 7.14 -19.11
C GLY A 243 1.81 6.02 -18.19
N TRP A 244 2.01 4.78 -18.61
CA TRP A 244 1.60 3.59 -17.86
C TRP A 244 2.70 2.54 -17.84
N ALA A 245 2.58 1.58 -16.93
CA ALA A 245 3.36 0.36 -16.92
C ALA A 245 2.43 -0.86 -16.87
N TRP A 246 2.86 -1.96 -17.47
CA TRP A 246 2.12 -3.22 -17.53
C TRP A 246 3.00 -4.37 -17.08
N PRO A 247 2.51 -5.23 -16.18
CA PRO A 247 3.22 -6.42 -15.76
C PRO A 247 3.05 -7.51 -16.83
N ASP A 248 4.13 -7.79 -17.56
CA ASP A 248 4.18 -8.90 -18.52
C ASP A 248 4.54 -10.18 -17.78
N TRP A 249 3.52 -10.81 -17.19
CA TRP A 249 3.68 -12.04 -16.41
C TRP A 249 4.22 -13.22 -17.23
N ALA A 250 3.99 -13.23 -18.55
CA ALA A 250 4.47 -14.32 -19.39
C ALA A 250 5.99 -14.31 -19.53
N ASN A 251 6.58 -13.12 -19.55
CA ASN A 251 8.03 -12.94 -19.72
C ASN A 251 8.74 -12.50 -18.44
N HIS A 252 8.02 -12.35 -17.32
CA HIS A 252 8.54 -11.81 -16.06
C HIS A 252 9.22 -10.45 -16.25
N THR A 253 8.61 -9.56 -17.04
CA THR A 253 9.11 -8.20 -17.31
C THR A 253 8.05 -7.14 -17.07
N THR A 254 8.45 -5.87 -17.10
CA THR A 254 7.53 -4.73 -17.05
C THR A 254 7.64 -3.93 -18.35
N VAL A 255 6.52 -3.71 -19.02
CA VAL A 255 6.44 -2.86 -20.24
C VAL A 255 5.98 -1.46 -19.85
N VAL A 256 6.63 -0.43 -20.41
CA VAL A 256 6.33 0.99 -20.16
C VAL A 256 5.72 1.60 -21.42
N PHE A 257 4.64 2.35 -21.25
CA PHE A 257 3.94 3.07 -22.30
C PHE A 257 4.03 4.59 -22.14
N ASP A 258 4.05 5.31 -23.25
CA ASP A 258 3.82 6.76 -23.27
C ASP A 258 2.32 7.12 -23.11
N LEU A 259 2.01 8.43 -23.11
CA LEU A 259 0.63 8.96 -23.04
C LEU A 259 -0.26 8.64 -24.26
N ASN A 260 0.31 8.12 -25.34
CA ASN A 260 -0.41 7.64 -26.51
C ASN A 260 -0.61 6.11 -26.47
N GLY A 261 -0.09 5.44 -25.44
CA GLY A 261 -0.15 3.99 -25.29
C GLY A 261 0.87 3.25 -26.16
N ASN A 262 1.90 3.92 -26.68
CA ASN A 262 2.99 3.27 -27.41
C ASN A 262 4.00 2.70 -26.41
N ILE A 263 4.51 1.50 -26.69
CA ILE A 263 5.61 0.91 -25.92
C ILE A 263 6.86 1.77 -26.11
N VAL A 264 7.43 2.24 -25.00
CA VAL A 264 8.70 2.98 -25.00
C VAL A 264 9.84 2.20 -24.39
N ARG A 265 9.54 1.17 -23.57
CA ARG A 265 10.56 0.36 -22.90
C ARG A 265 9.99 -0.98 -22.42
N THR A 266 10.86 -1.99 -22.34
CA THR A 266 10.67 -3.18 -21.51
C THR A 266 11.80 -3.22 -20.47
N VAL A 267 11.44 -3.48 -19.22
CA VAL A 267 12.33 -3.46 -18.06
C VAL A 267 12.40 -4.85 -17.45
N GLN A 268 13.60 -5.30 -17.10
CA GLN A 268 13.87 -6.62 -16.51
C GLN A 268 13.50 -6.65 -15.02
N PHE A 269 12.21 -6.46 -14.74
CA PHE A 269 11.64 -6.43 -13.40
C PHE A 269 10.31 -7.16 -13.42
N ASP A 270 10.17 -8.18 -12.57
CA ASP A 270 8.94 -8.94 -12.47
C ASP A 270 7.92 -8.17 -11.64
N ALA A 271 6.74 -7.94 -12.20
CA ALA A 271 5.64 -7.22 -11.57
C ALA A 271 4.44 -8.13 -11.23
N ILE A 272 4.70 -9.43 -11.04
CA ILE A 272 3.76 -10.39 -10.41
C ILE A 272 3.71 -10.21 -8.90
N GLU A 273 4.86 -9.98 -8.27
CA GLU A 273 5.01 -9.86 -6.82
C GLU A 273 4.47 -8.55 -6.26
N HIS A 274 4.38 -8.44 -4.94
CA HIS A 274 4.01 -7.20 -4.28
C HIS A 274 5.02 -6.08 -4.58
N LEU A 275 4.52 -4.99 -5.14
CA LEU A 275 5.31 -3.84 -5.59
C LEU A 275 4.49 -2.55 -5.46
N ASP A 276 5.15 -1.40 -5.55
CA ASP A 276 4.52 -0.07 -5.67
C ASP A 276 5.19 0.78 -6.75
N SER A 277 4.47 1.78 -7.26
CA SER A 277 5.03 2.82 -8.12
C SER A 277 5.57 3.99 -7.27
N SER A 278 6.74 4.48 -7.66
CA SER A 278 7.44 5.54 -6.94
C SER A 278 7.95 6.63 -7.89
N VAL A 279 8.41 7.72 -7.29
CA VAL A 279 9.13 8.78 -7.99
C VAL A 279 10.39 9.09 -7.18
N ASN A 280 11.52 9.14 -7.86
CA ASN A 280 12.80 9.46 -7.24
C ASN A 280 13.01 10.98 -7.05
N ALA A 281 14.11 11.38 -6.40
CA ALA A 281 14.42 12.79 -6.19
C ALA A 281 14.57 13.62 -7.49
N LYS A 282 14.79 12.96 -8.65
CA LYS A 282 14.87 13.59 -9.97
C LYS A 282 13.52 13.69 -10.69
N GLY A 283 12.44 13.15 -10.12
CA GLY A 283 11.13 13.13 -10.77
C GLY A 283 10.96 11.99 -11.80
N GLU A 284 11.81 10.97 -11.76
CA GLU A 284 11.74 9.80 -12.63
C GLU A 284 10.86 8.71 -11.98
N ASP A 285 10.03 8.06 -12.78
CA ASP A 285 9.18 6.95 -12.32
C ASP A 285 10.00 5.69 -12.04
N LEU A 286 9.67 5.05 -10.92
CA LEU A 286 10.25 3.79 -10.50
C LEU A 286 9.17 2.75 -10.24
N LEU A 287 9.55 1.48 -10.31
CA LEU A 287 8.91 0.41 -9.54
C LEU A 287 9.81 0.00 -8.41
N VAL A 288 9.19 -0.24 -7.25
CA VAL A 288 9.85 -0.77 -6.07
C VAL A 288 9.11 -2.02 -5.65
N GLY A 289 9.81 -3.12 -5.42
CA GLY A 289 9.16 -4.40 -5.20
C GLY A 289 10.10 -5.46 -4.68
N THR A 290 9.52 -6.53 -4.14
CA THR A 290 10.25 -7.75 -3.84
C THR A 290 10.47 -8.56 -5.12
N GLN A 291 11.60 -9.25 -5.24
CA GLN A 291 11.87 -10.19 -6.32
C GLN A 291 12.37 -11.51 -5.73
N TYR A 292 11.73 -12.62 -6.10
CA TYR A 292 12.18 -13.97 -5.77
C TYR A 292 12.78 -14.60 -7.02
N ASP A 293 14.11 -14.60 -7.10
CA ASP A 293 14.81 -15.13 -8.27
C ASP A 293 14.37 -14.44 -9.57
N GLY A 294 14.06 -13.15 -9.45
CA GLY A 294 13.63 -12.31 -10.55
C GLY A 294 14.74 -12.13 -11.60
N PRO A 295 14.39 -11.60 -12.77
CA PRO A 295 15.31 -11.46 -13.90
C PRO A 295 16.57 -10.63 -13.58
N SER A 296 16.51 -9.78 -12.55
CA SER A 296 17.63 -8.94 -12.09
C SER A 296 18.19 -9.34 -10.72
N GLY A 297 17.79 -10.50 -10.18
CA GLY A 297 18.20 -11.02 -8.88
C GLY A 297 17.10 -11.04 -7.82
N SER A 298 17.51 -11.31 -6.57
CA SER A 298 16.60 -11.57 -5.45
C SER A 298 16.80 -10.58 -4.30
N GLY A 299 15.70 -10.02 -3.79
CA GLY A 299 15.74 -9.06 -2.67
C GLY A 299 14.36 -8.58 -2.22
N ASN A 300 14.25 -8.21 -0.93
CA ASN A 300 13.02 -7.65 -0.35
C ASN A 300 12.69 -6.27 -0.93
N LEU A 301 13.72 -5.47 -1.24
CA LEU A 301 13.56 -4.15 -1.85
C LEU A 301 14.49 -4.00 -3.06
N MET A 302 13.92 -4.20 -4.24
CA MET A 302 14.56 -3.94 -5.52
C MET A 302 13.85 -2.81 -6.25
N VAL A 303 14.59 -2.09 -7.07
CA VAL A 303 14.15 -0.83 -7.67
C VAL A 303 14.44 -0.87 -9.16
N ALA A 304 13.40 -0.72 -9.97
CA ALA A 304 13.50 -0.55 -11.41
C ALA A 304 13.21 0.92 -11.78
N ASN A 305 14.17 1.59 -12.41
CA ASN A 305 13.95 2.91 -12.97
C ASN A 305 13.29 2.76 -14.35
N LEU A 306 12.04 3.20 -14.49
CA LEU A 306 11.25 3.00 -15.69
C LEU A 306 11.65 3.92 -16.84
N ALA A 307 12.33 5.03 -16.54
CA ALA A 307 12.88 5.93 -17.55
C ALA A 307 14.13 5.35 -18.23
N THR A 308 14.98 4.64 -17.49
CA THR A 308 16.29 4.14 -17.97
C THR A 308 16.32 2.63 -18.21
N GLY A 309 15.48 1.86 -17.54
CA GLY A 309 15.50 0.40 -17.51
C GLY A 309 16.49 -0.21 -16.52
N VAL A 310 17.22 0.60 -15.75
CA VAL A 310 18.19 0.12 -14.76
C VAL A 310 17.45 -0.49 -13.57
N VAL A 311 17.89 -1.67 -13.14
CA VAL A 311 17.41 -2.34 -11.93
C VAL A 311 18.53 -2.37 -10.88
N SER A 312 18.19 -2.10 -9.63
CA SER A 312 19.13 -2.06 -8.51
C SER A 312 18.56 -2.71 -7.26
N THR A 313 19.44 -3.19 -6.37
CA THR A 313 19.07 -3.79 -5.08
C THR A 313 19.35 -2.82 -3.94
N VAL A 314 18.36 -2.55 -3.10
CA VAL A 314 18.52 -1.79 -1.85
C VAL A 314 18.64 -2.75 -0.66
N ILE A 315 17.74 -3.73 -0.58
CA ILE A 315 17.76 -4.81 0.43
C ILE A 315 17.65 -6.15 -0.30
N GLY A 316 18.69 -6.97 -0.26
CA GLY A 316 18.68 -8.29 -0.90
C GLY A 316 20.02 -9.03 -0.93
N VAL A 317 20.04 -10.13 -1.68
CA VAL A 317 21.18 -11.08 -1.71
C VAL A 317 22.47 -10.40 -2.15
N SER A 318 22.43 -9.57 -3.19
CA SER A 318 23.60 -8.86 -3.74
C SER A 318 24.20 -7.83 -2.76
N LYS A 319 23.44 -7.46 -1.74
CA LYS A 319 23.90 -6.59 -0.66
C LYS A 319 24.32 -7.38 0.57
N GLY A 320 23.99 -8.67 0.69
CA GLY A 320 24.28 -9.51 1.86
C GLY A 320 23.18 -9.53 2.91
N ASP A 321 21.92 -9.30 2.50
CA ASP A 321 20.75 -9.29 3.39
C ASP A 321 20.04 -10.66 3.47
N GLY A 322 20.58 -11.66 2.77
CA GLY A 322 19.97 -12.99 2.65
C GLY A 322 18.87 -13.05 1.58
N TYR A 323 18.24 -14.23 1.47
CA TYR A 323 17.14 -14.44 0.54
C TYR A 323 15.88 -13.67 0.99
N PRO A 324 15.12 -13.07 0.06
CA PRO A 324 13.93 -12.29 0.40
C PRO A 324 12.92 -13.06 1.26
N ARG A 325 12.38 -12.36 2.26
CA ARG A 325 11.28 -12.85 3.09
C ARG A 325 9.92 -12.73 2.41
N THR A 326 9.10 -13.76 2.59
CA THR A 326 7.71 -13.76 2.14
C THR A 326 6.91 -12.63 2.80
N SER A 327 5.90 -12.16 2.07
CA SER A 327 4.89 -11.23 2.60
C SER A 327 5.51 -9.90 3.03
N THR A 328 6.39 -9.44 2.15
CA THR A 328 6.95 -8.10 2.13
C THR A 328 6.02 -7.20 1.36
N LEU A 329 5.69 -6.06 1.95
CA LEU A 329 4.85 -5.05 1.33
C LEU A 329 5.54 -3.69 1.41
N ILE A 330 5.47 -2.95 0.31
CA ILE A 330 6.21 -1.70 0.12
C ILE A 330 5.22 -0.60 -0.24
N SER A 331 5.44 0.59 0.32
CA SER A 331 4.68 1.79 -0.03
C SER A 331 5.60 2.97 -0.31
N SER A 332 5.31 3.65 -1.39
CA SER A 332 5.88 4.93 -1.79
C SER A 332 4.92 6.10 -1.48
N GLY A 333 4.08 5.96 -0.45
CA GLY A 333 3.10 6.96 -0.04
C GLY A 333 3.68 8.25 0.57
N ALA A 334 4.98 8.25 0.91
CA ALA A 334 5.70 9.42 1.43
C ALA A 334 6.11 10.40 0.31
N TRP A 335 5.15 10.80 -0.53
CA TRP A 335 5.40 11.52 -1.78
C TRP A 335 5.95 12.95 -1.59
N LYS A 336 5.88 13.53 -0.38
CA LYS A 336 6.50 14.83 -0.07
C LYS A 336 8.01 14.74 0.14
N VAL A 337 8.55 13.53 0.24
CA VAL A 337 9.98 13.22 0.32
C VAL A 337 10.34 12.17 -0.73
N PRO A 338 10.33 12.53 -2.04
CA PRO A 338 10.58 11.59 -3.13
C PRO A 338 11.84 10.74 -2.92
N GLY A 339 11.79 9.50 -3.40
CA GLY A 339 12.81 8.49 -3.16
C GLY A 339 12.70 7.77 -1.81
N TRP A 340 11.92 8.26 -0.84
CA TRP A 340 11.67 7.52 0.40
C TRP A 340 10.48 6.57 0.27
N VAL A 341 10.70 5.32 0.70
CA VAL A 341 9.68 4.27 0.75
C VAL A 341 9.61 3.65 2.13
N ALA A 342 8.45 3.14 2.52
CA ALA A 342 8.27 2.30 3.69
C ALA A 342 8.15 0.84 3.25
N MET A 343 8.71 -0.08 4.04
CA MET A 343 8.64 -1.52 3.81
C MET A 343 8.24 -2.20 5.12
N GLY A 344 7.21 -3.04 5.06
CA GLY A 344 6.83 -3.97 6.12
C GLY A 344 7.16 -5.37 5.69
N VAL A 345 7.83 -6.13 6.55
CA VAL A 345 8.14 -7.54 6.27
C VAL A 345 7.50 -8.36 7.36
N THR A 346 6.47 -9.13 7.00
CA THR A 346 5.84 -10.03 7.98
C THR A 346 6.88 -11.00 8.53
N GLY A 347 7.56 -11.75 7.66
CA GLY A 347 8.63 -12.66 8.05
C GLY A 347 8.26 -13.63 9.18
N SER A 348 9.27 -14.14 9.87
CA SER A 348 9.08 -15.07 10.99
C SER A 348 8.77 -14.34 12.30
N PRO A 349 7.72 -14.75 13.04
CA PRO A 349 7.44 -14.22 14.38
C PRO A 349 8.46 -14.67 15.43
N TYR A 350 9.37 -15.58 15.08
CA TYR A 350 10.47 -16.04 15.92
C TYR A 350 11.77 -15.24 15.68
N GLY A 351 11.72 -14.26 14.78
CA GLY A 351 12.86 -13.44 14.39
C GLY A 351 13.78 -14.12 13.38
N SER A 352 15.03 -13.68 13.36
CA SER A 352 16.04 -14.01 12.36
C SER A 352 17.20 -14.81 12.95
N THR A 353 17.87 -15.56 12.08
CA THR A 353 19.11 -16.28 12.38
C THR A 353 20.33 -15.34 12.27
N ALA A 354 21.49 -15.79 12.76
CA ALA A 354 22.74 -15.01 12.73
C ALA A 354 23.27 -14.70 11.32
N ASP A 355 22.87 -15.50 10.32
CA ASP A 355 23.21 -15.36 8.91
C ASP A 355 22.14 -14.59 8.11
N ASN A 356 21.28 -13.82 8.78
CA ASN A 356 20.18 -13.08 8.17
C ASN A 356 19.22 -14.01 7.39
N GLY A 357 18.92 -15.18 7.96
CA GLY A 357 17.78 -16.04 7.61
C GLY A 357 16.61 -15.88 8.59
N SER A 358 15.52 -16.61 8.42
CA SER A 358 14.38 -16.62 9.35
C SER A 358 14.48 -17.81 10.31
N ASN A 359 14.22 -17.57 11.60
CA ASN A 359 13.98 -18.67 12.55
C ASN A 359 12.65 -19.35 12.21
N ASN A 360 12.54 -20.67 12.39
CA ASN A 360 11.30 -21.41 12.12
C ASN A 360 10.60 -21.92 13.39
N ALA A 361 11.20 -21.68 14.56
CA ALA A 361 10.68 -22.07 15.86
C ALA A 361 11.11 -21.04 16.94
N PRO A 362 10.41 -20.98 18.10
CA PRO A 362 10.78 -20.09 19.19
C PRO A 362 12.24 -20.29 19.64
N VAL A 363 12.91 -19.18 19.96
CA VAL A 363 14.29 -19.17 20.47
C VAL A 363 14.37 -18.43 21.81
N ALA A 364 15.36 -18.76 22.64
CA ALA A 364 15.49 -18.19 23.99
C ALA A 364 15.76 -16.67 24.00
N ASN A 365 16.48 -16.18 22.98
CA ASN A 365 16.86 -14.78 22.81
C ASN A 365 16.55 -14.35 21.37
N PRO A 366 15.27 -14.10 21.04
CA PRO A 366 14.87 -13.75 19.70
C PRO A 366 15.43 -12.39 19.34
N GLN A 367 15.91 -12.31 18.11
CA GLN A 367 16.43 -11.11 17.49
C GLN A 367 15.92 -11.03 16.07
N THR A 368 15.90 -9.83 15.48
CA THR A 368 15.39 -9.59 14.14
C THR A 368 16.40 -8.87 13.27
N TYR A 369 16.38 -9.26 12.01
CA TYR A 369 16.84 -8.47 10.89
C TYR A 369 15.77 -8.64 9.81
N ILE A 370 15.07 -7.54 9.49
CA ILE A 370 13.91 -7.44 8.59
C ILE A 370 12.67 -8.27 8.98
N ASP A 371 12.81 -9.51 9.47
CA ASP A 371 11.69 -10.28 10.01
C ASP A 371 10.96 -9.48 11.10
N GLN A 372 9.64 -9.37 11.01
CA GLN A 372 8.79 -8.64 11.94
C GLN A 372 9.03 -7.13 12.03
N GLU A 373 9.83 -6.55 11.12
CA GLU A 373 10.25 -5.16 11.17
C GLU A 373 9.53 -4.30 10.11
N VAL A 374 9.34 -3.03 10.46
CA VAL A 374 9.04 -1.95 9.52
C VAL A 374 10.32 -1.17 9.30
N SER A 375 10.59 -0.81 8.05
CA SER A 375 11.74 -0.03 7.63
C SER A 375 11.31 1.15 6.76
N ILE A 376 12.13 2.19 6.74
CA ILE A 376 12.11 3.19 5.68
C ILE A 376 13.43 3.13 4.92
N ALA A 377 13.39 3.35 3.61
CA ALA A 377 14.57 3.33 2.77
C ALA A 377 14.53 4.47 1.77
N ASN A 378 15.69 5.04 1.46
CA ASN A 378 15.83 5.95 0.34
C ASN A 378 16.37 5.18 -0.87
N VAL A 379 15.58 5.08 -1.93
CA VAL A 379 15.93 4.29 -3.12
C VAL A 379 16.94 4.96 -4.03
N ASP A 380 17.22 6.26 -3.85
CA ASP A 380 18.27 6.97 -4.57
C ASP A 380 19.65 6.74 -3.95
N THR A 381 19.74 6.73 -2.61
CA THR A 381 21.00 6.60 -1.88
C THR A 381 21.29 5.19 -1.39
N GLY A 382 20.27 4.33 -1.33
CA GLY A 382 20.35 2.99 -0.76
C GLY A 382 20.39 2.96 0.78
N VAL A 383 20.19 4.10 1.45
CA VAL A 383 20.15 4.18 2.92
C VAL A 383 18.88 3.51 3.43
N VAL A 384 19.00 2.72 4.50
CA VAL A 384 17.90 1.99 5.14
C VAL A 384 17.90 2.24 6.63
N PHE A 385 16.74 2.57 7.19
CA PHE A 385 16.50 2.63 8.63
C PHE A 385 15.41 1.64 9.00
N ARG A 386 15.71 0.76 9.94
CA ARG A 386 14.74 -0.16 10.56
C ARG A 386 14.15 0.57 11.76
N VAL A 387 12.82 0.65 11.86
CA VAL A 387 12.15 1.66 12.70
C VAL A 387 11.23 1.13 13.78
N ALA A 388 10.65 -0.06 13.64
CA ALA A 388 9.74 -0.65 14.63
C ALA A 388 9.52 -2.14 14.38
N HIS A 389 9.00 -2.88 15.36
CA HIS A 389 8.37 -4.18 15.11
C HIS A 389 6.85 -4.08 15.03
N HIS A 390 6.25 -4.71 14.02
CA HIS A 390 4.79 -4.72 13.84
C HIS A 390 4.09 -5.87 14.58
N ARG A 391 4.81 -6.95 14.90
CA ARG A 391 4.34 -8.07 15.75
C ARG A 391 3.12 -8.82 15.19
N SER A 392 3.03 -8.99 13.88
CA SER A 392 1.90 -9.70 13.23
C SER A 392 2.19 -11.20 13.11
N THR A 393 1.22 -12.05 13.47
CA THR A 393 1.37 -13.52 13.44
C THR A 393 0.38 -14.25 12.55
N GLY A 394 -0.80 -13.67 12.30
CA GLY A 394 -1.91 -14.33 11.61
C GLY A 394 -1.53 -14.88 10.24
N HIS A 395 -0.81 -14.08 9.45
CA HIS A 395 -0.33 -14.47 8.13
C HIS A 395 0.66 -15.66 8.19
N TYR A 396 1.69 -15.57 9.04
CA TYR A 396 2.69 -16.63 9.21
C TYR A 396 2.05 -17.97 9.60
N SER A 397 1.01 -17.92 10.44
CA SER A 397 0.31 -19.11 10.93
C SER A 397 -0.74 -19.68 9.98
N ASN A 398 -0.90 -19.09 8.78
CA ASN A 398 -1.98 -19.40 7.85
C ASN A 398 -3.36 -19.41 8.52
N ALA A 399 -3.61 -18.43 9.39
CA ALA A 399 -4.81 -18.38 10.20
C ALA A 399 -6.08 -18.17 9.35
N PRO A 400 -7.16 -18.93 9.59
CA PRO A 400 -8.36 -18.90 8.76
C PRO A 400 -9.06 -17.54 8.73
N VAL A 401 -8.96 -16.75 9.81
CA VAL A 401 -9.67 -15.47 9.94
C VAL A 401 -8.76 -14.29 9.63
N ASN A 402 -7.54 -14.26 10.14
CA ASN A 402 -6.67 -13.08 10.09
C ASN A 402 -5.43 -13.22 9.18
N ASN A 403 -5.28 -14.30 8.39
CA ASN A 403 -4.13 -14.49 7.49
C ASN A 403 -3.88 -13.27 6.57
N TYR A 404 -4.77 -13.06 5.58
CA TYR A 404 -4.60 -11.97 4.62
C TYR A 404 -4.51 -10.61 5.31
N TRP A 405 -5.32 -10.42 6.35
CA TRP A 405 -5.46 -9.16 7.08
C TRP A 405 -4.26 -8.81 7.97
N ALA A 406 -3.49 -9.80 8.42
CA ALA A 406 -2.30 -9.60 9.25
C ALA A 406 -1.00 -9.44 8.44
N GLN A 407 -1.07 -9.40 7.10
CA GLN A 407 0.04 -8.93 6.27
C GLN A 407 0.32 -7.46 6.55
N THR A 408 1.57 -7.03 6.48
CA THR A 408 2.00 -5.71 6.94
C THR A 408 1.76 -4.60 5.93
N ASN A 409 0.51 -4.12 5.81
CA ASN A 409 0.18 -3.02 4.89
C ASN A 409 0.72 -1.68 5.42
N VAL A 410 2.03 -1.46 5.30
CA VAL A 410 2.66 -0.21 5.69
C VAL A 410 2.20 0.94 4.79
N THR A 411 1.58 1.95 5.38
CA THR A 411 1.05 3.11 4.65
C THR A 411 1.58 4.40 5.27
N PRO A 412 2.72 4.93 4.78
CA PRO A 412 3.29 6.16 5.28
C PRO A 412 2.39 7.36 4.96
N SER A 413 2.41 8.32 5.87
CA SER A 413 1.90 9.67 5.65
C SER A 413 2.69 10.39 4.55
N PRO A 414 2.11 11.39 3.87
CA PRO A 414 2.79 12.17 2.84
C PRO A 414 4.21 12.62 3.17
N SER A 415 4.47 13.07 4.41
CA SER A 415 5.77 13.50 4.93
C SER A 415 6.71 12.34 5.31
N GLY A 416 6.20 11.11 5.36
CA GLY A 416 6.91 9.92 5.81
C GLY A 416 7.09 9.82 7.33
N THR A 417 6.75 10.84 8.11
CA THR A 417 7.03 10.88 9.57
C THR A 417 6.18 9.93 10.41
N ARG A 418 5.10 9.42 9.82
CA ARG A 418 4.18 8.46 10.44
C ARG A 418 3.81 7.37 9.46
N ILE A 419 3.60 6.15 9.95
CA ILE A 419 3.29 4.97 9.16
C ILE A 419 2.10 4.24 9.78
N LEU A 420 1.01 4.05 9.03
CA LEU A 420 -0.05 3.12 9.42
C LEU A 420 0.43 1.70 9.18
N VAL A 421 0.14 0.81 10.11
CA VAL A 421 0.37 -0.63 9.98
C VAL A 421 -0.71 -1.36 10.75
N GLN A 422 -1.23 -2.45 10.19
CA GLN A 422 -2.14 -3.34 10.91
C GLN A 422 -1.42 -4.55 11.49
N SER A 423 -1.93 -5.04 12.62
CA SER A 423 -1.38 -6.18 13.32
C SER A 423 -2.43 -6.81 14.23
N ASP A 424 -2.40 -8.14 14.30
CA ASP A 424 -3.09 -8.93 15.32
C ASP A 424 -2.31 -8.98 16.65
N TRP A 425 -1.11 -8.38 16.67
CA TRP A 425 -0.14 -8.27 17.76
C TRP A 425 0.44 -9.59 18.27
N GLY A 426 -0.15 -10.73 17.92
CA GLY A 426 0.42 -12.08 18.10
C GLY A 426 0.88 -12.42 19.52
N ASN A 427 0.28 -11.77 20.53
CA ASN A 427 0.71 -11.80 21.93
C ASN A 427 2.14 -11.28 22.21
N ALA A 428 2.84 -10.76 21.20
CA ALA A 428 4.10 -10.00 21.25
C ALA A 428 5.24 -10.51 22.14
N ASN A 429 5.23 -11.78 22.53
CA ASN A 429 6.34 -12.44 23.21
C ASN A 429 7.02 -13.42 22.25
N PRO A 430 8.06 -13.01 21.52
CA PRO A 430 8.74 -13.90 20.57
C PRO A 430 9.50 -15.05 21.24
N LYS A 431 9.76 -15.00 22.56
CA LYS A 431 10.32 -16.14 23.32
C LYS A 431 9.31 -17.25 23.55
N SER A 432 8.03 -16.92 23.54
CA SER A 432 6.93 -17.85 23.80
C SER A 432 5.65 -17.34 23.11
N PRO A 433 5.63 -17.28 21.77
CA PRO A 433 4.55 -16.64 21.05
C PRO A 433 3.28 -17.47 21.18
N VAL A 434 2.17 -16.81 21.51
CA VAL A 434 0.84 -17.41 21.44
C VAL A 434 0.21 -16.89 20.17
N ILE A 435 0.29 -17.71 19.13
CA ILE A 435 -0.36 -17.44 17.86
C ILE A 435 -1.85 -17.68 18.05
N ASN A 436 -2.66 -16.61 17.99
CA ASN A 436 -4.11 -16.70 18.04
C ASN A 436 -4.67 -16.51 16.62
N PRO A 437 -5.15 -17.59 15.97
CA PRO A 437 -5.68 -17.52 14.60
C PRO A 437 -6.96 -16.69 14.45
N ASN A 438 -7.59 -16.32 15.58
CA ASN A 438 -8.81 -15.53 15.64
C ASN A 438 -8.57 -14.15 16.26
N ALA A 439 -7.31 -13.73 16.46
CA ALA A 439 -7.02 -12.42 17.03
C ALA A 439 -7.53 -11.31 16.08
N PRO A 440 -8.27 -10.31 16.62
CA PRO A 440 -8.67 -9.15 15.86
C PRO A 440 -7.44 -8.41 15.32
N VAL A 441 -7.56 -7.91 14.10
CA VAL A 441 -6.56 -7.08 13.47
C VAL A 441 -6.90 -5.63 13.70
N ASP A 442 -6.01 -4.94 14.41
CA ASP A 442 -6.11 -3.51 14.67
C ASP A 442 -5.09 -2.73 13.85
N THR A 443 -5.35 -1.46 13.63
CA THR A 443 -4.38 -0.52 13.07
C THR A 443 -3.61 0.21 14.17
N TYR A 444 -2.34 0.43 13.89
CA TYR A 444 -1.39 1.19 14.68
C TYR A 444 -0.80 2.30 13.82
N VAL A 445 -0.38 3.38 14.47
CA VAL A 445 0.48 4.41 13.88
C VAL A 445 1.85 4.27 14.50
N ILE A 446 2.86 4.06 13.66
CA ILE A 446 4.27 4.21 14.01
C ILE A 446 4.64 5.68 13.80
N GLU A 447 5.05 6.36 14.86
CA GLU A 447 5.53 7.74 14.85
C GLU A 447 7.06 7.76 14.90
N LEU A 448 7.68 8.27 13.84
CA LEU A 448 9.13 8.41 13.77
C LEU A 448 9.62 9.60 14.61
N PRO A 449 10.90 9.66 15.01
CA PRO A 449 11.44 10.75 15.83
C PRO A 449 11.29 12.16 15.22
N ALA A 450 11.23 12.22 13.88
CA ALA A 450 10.97 13.45 13.12
C ALA A 450 9.53 13.96 13.26
N TYR A 451 8.57 13.12 13.65
CA TYR A 451 7.21 13.57 13.94
C TYR A 451 7.18 14.44 15.18
N LYS A 452 6.63 15.65 15.03
CA LYS A 452 6.35 16.58 16.13
C LYS A 452 4.83 16.72 16.25
N PRO A 453 4.19 16.06 17.23
CA PRO A 453 2.78 16.32 17.49
C PRO A 453 2.64 17.80 17.89
N ASN A 454 1.86 18.55 17.11
CA ASN A 454 1.55 19.96 17.38
C ASN A 454 0.59 20.11 18.54
#